data_AF-A0A0B8QE21-F1
#
_entry.id   AF-A0A0B8QE21-F1
#
_cell.length_a   1.000
_cell.length_b   1.000
_cell.length_c   1.000
_cell.angle_alpha   90.00
_cell.angle_beta   90.00
_cell.angle_gamma   90.00
#
_symmetry.space_group_name_H-M   'P 1'
#
loop_
_entity.id
_entity.type
_entity.pdbx_description
1 polymer ?
#
loop_
_entity_poly.entity_id
_entity_poly.type
_entity_poly.pdbx_seq_one_letter_code
_entity_poly.pdbx_strand_id
1 'polypeptide(L)'
;MIRFFARHPTAANLLMFLLLLVGVLTLGTIKRETFPEFSPPYIMATIVYPGASPMEVEESLCVRMEDAVDGLSNIEETKCEAIEAAPA
;
A
#
# COMPACT_ATOMS: atom_id res chain seq x y z
N MET A 1 2.44 -43.54 6.13
CA MET A 1 1.68 -42.51 6.88
C MET A 1 0.17 -42.68 6.73
N ILE A 2 -0.38 -42.66 5.50
CA ILE A 2 -1.84 -42.81 5.26
C ILE A 2 -2.41 -44.12 5.84
N ARG A 3 -1.67 -45.25 5.70
CA ARG A 3 -2.08 -46.56 6.25
C ARG A 3 -2.19 -46.61 7.78
N PHE A 4 -1.45 -45.77 8.50
CA PHE A 4 -1.49 -45.72 9.97
C PHE A 4 -2.75 -44.99 10.47
N PHE A 5 -3.04 -43.82 9.90
CA PHE A 5 -4.27 -43.08 10.18
C PHE A 5 -5.53 -43.83 9.74
N ALA A 6 -5.46 -44.60 8.65
CA ALA A 6 -6.57 -45.45 8.21
C ALA A 6 -6.84 -46.65 9.16
N ARG A 7 -5.84 -47.08 9.94
CA ARG A 7 -5.98 -48.21 10.89
C ARG A 7 -6.32 -47.76 12.31
N HIS A 8 -5.98 -46.52 12.65
CA HIS A 8 -6.32 -45.88 13.92
C HIS A 8 -7.24 -44.67 13.68
N PRO A 9 -8.53 -44.92 13.36
CA PRO A 9 -9.48 -43.84 13.05
C PRO A 9 -9.74 -42.91 14.24
N THR A 10 -9.56 -43.39 15.47
CA THR A 10 -9.66 -42.58 16.68
C THR A 10 -8.59 -41.49 16.71
N ALA A 11 -7.33 -41.81 16.37
CA ALA A 11 -6.25 -40.83 16.30
C ALA A 11 -6.49 -39.78 15.20
N ALA A 12 -7.03 -40.21 14.05
CA ALA A 12 -7.40 -39.31 12.95
C ALA A 12 -8.53 -38.35 13.37
N ASN A 13 -9.57 -38.86 14.03
CA ASN A 13 -10.69 -38.03 14.50
C ASN A 13 -10.27 -37.06 15.61
N LEU A 14 -9.39 -37.47 16.52
CA LEU A 14 -8.84 -36.57 17.54
C LEU A 14 -8.05 -35.42 16.90
N LEU A 15 -7.22 -35.71 15.89
CA LEU A 15 -6.51 -34.69 15.13
C LEU A 15 -7.47 -33.73 14.42
N MET A 16 -8.53 -34.26 13.79
CA MET A 16 -9.57 -33.45 13.16
C MET A 16 -10.23 -32.50 14.16
N PHE A 17 -10.66 -33.02 15.31
CA PHE A 17 -11.28 -32.19 16.36
C PHE A 17 -10.32 -31.12 16.88
N LEU A 18 -9.05 -31.45 17.08
CA LEU A 18 -8.02 -30.50 17.49
C LEU A 18 -7.90 -29.34 16.49
N LEU A 19 -7.80 -29.65 15.19
CA LEU A 19 -7.69 -28.65 14.14
C LEU A 19 -8.94 -27.76 14.05
N LEU A 20 -10.13 -28.36 14.16
CA LEU A 20 -11.39 -27.60 14.18
C LEU A 20 -11.47 -26.69 15.39
N LEU A 21 -11.07 -27.17 16.58
CA LEU A 21 -11.10 -26.39 17.80
C LEU A 21 -10.14 -25.20 17.74
N VAL A 22 -8.91 -25.42 17.28
CA VAL A 22 -7.93 -24.33 17.04
C VAL A 22 -8.45 -23.35 15.99
N GLY A 23 -9.04 -23.85 14.90
CA GLY A 23 -9.66 -23.00 13.88
C GLY A 23 -10.76 -22.11 14.46
N VAL A 24 -11.71 -22.69 15.20
CA VAL A 24 -12.82 -21.92 15.80
C VAL A 24 -12.33 -20.88 16.80
N LEU A 25 -11.34 -21.22 17.63
CA LEU A 25 -10.76 -20.28 18.59
C LEU A 25 -10.05 -19.09 17.91
N THR A 26 -9.48 -19.29 16.73
CA THR A 26 -8.71 -18.26 16.01
C THR A 26 -9.55 -17.43 15.04
N LEU A 27 -10.74 -17.89 14.64
CA LEU A 27 -11.63 -17.17 13.70
C LEU A 27 -11.91 -15.71 14.11
N GLY A 28 -12.10 -15.44 15.41
CA GLY A 28 -12.36 -14.10 15.94
C GLY A 28 -11.12 -13.20 16.04
N THR A 29 -9.93 -13.78 15.97
CA THR A 29 -8.64 -13.05 16.09
C THR A 29 -8.10 -12.58 14.75
N ILE A 30 -8.70 -13.02 13.64
CA ILE A 30 -8.31 -12.60 12.30
C ILE A 30 -8.65 -11.11 12.16
N LYS A 31 -7.60 -10.28 12.10
CA LYS A 31 -7.73 -8.87 11.78
C LYS A 31 -8.33 -8.73 10.39
N ARG A 32 -9.46 -8.05 10.32
CA ARG A 32 -10.11 -7.66 9.07
C ARG A 32 -9.91 -6.18 8.91
N GLU A 33 -9.05 -5.80 8.00
CA GLU A 33 -8.90 -4.40 7.63
C GLU A 33 -9.71 -4.16 6.36
N THR A 34 -10.68 -3.24 6.43
CA THR A 34 -11.50 -2.83 5.28
C THR A 34 -10.63 -2.21 4.20
N PHE A 35 -9.57 -1.51 4.62
CA PHE A 35 -8.52 -0.98 3.78
C PHE A 35 -7.21 -1.49 4.37
N PRO A 36 -6.49 -2.40 3.69
CA PRO A 36 -5.18 -2.82 4.17
C PRO A 36 -4.27 -1.60 4.22
N GLU A 37 -3.52 -1.42 5.31
CA GLU A 37 -2.45 -0.45 5.34
C GLU A 37 -1.37 -0.85 4.32
N PHE A 38 -1.42 -0.24 3.13
CA PHE A 38 -0.33 -0.29 2.16
C PHE A 38 0.40 1.05 2.17
N SER A 39 1.73 1.01 2.18
CA SER A 39 2.53 2.21 1.98
C SER A 39 2.55 2.53 0.48
N PRO A 40 1.93 3.64 0.03
CA PRO A 40 1.96 4.00 -1.37
C PRO A 40 3.40 4.25 -1.84
N PRO A 41 3.81 3.73 -3.01
CA PRO A 41 5.17 3.87 -3.52
C PRO A 41 5.39 5.23 -4.22
N TYR A 42 4.78 6.30 -3.73
CA TYR A 42 4.92 7.64 -4.30
C TYR A 42 5.19 8.69 -3.21
N ILE A 43 5.83 9.79 -3.61
CA ILE A 43 6.07 10.96 -2.78
C ILE A 43 5.25 12.10 -3.34
N MET A 44 4.53 12.83 -2.48
CA MET A 44 3.74 14.00 -2.86
C MET A 44 4.36 15.26 -2.25
N ALA A 45 4.70 16.23 -3.09
CA ALA A 45 5.16 17.55 -2.68
C ALA A 45 4.17 18.61 -3.16
N THR A 46 3.64 19.43 -2.25
CA THR A 46 2.67 20.49 -2.58
C THR A 46 3.25 21.84 -2.17
N ILE A 47 3.29 22.77 -3.12
CA ILE A 47 3.85 24.10 -2.92
C ILE A 47 2.77 25.12 -3.29
N VAL A 48 2.55 26.11 -2.42
CA VAL A 48 1.61 27.20 -2.69
C VAL A 48 2.41 28.42 -3.13
N TYR A 49 2.23 28.83 -4.39
CA TYR A 49 2.90 30.01 -4.96
C TYR A 49 1.85 31.07 -5.38
N PRO A 50 1.43 31.95 -4.47
CA PRO A 50 0.35 32.90 -4.74
C PRO A 50 0.80 33.99 -5.72
N GLY A 51 -0.09 34.36 -6.65
CA GLY A 51 0.15 35.42 -7.63
C GLY A 51 1.06 35.02 -8.81
N ALA A 52 1.52 33.77 -8.86
CA ALA A 52 2.23 33.24 -10.02
C ALA A 52 1.23 32.73 -11.07
N SER A 53 1.51 32.99 -12.34
CA SER A 53 0.74 32.38 -13.43
C SER A 53 1.07 30.88 -13.53
N PRO A 54 0.16 30.02 -14.06
CA PRO A 54 0.47 28.61 -14.26
C PRO A 54 1.75 28.37 -15.06
N MET A 55 2.01 29.21 -16.07
CA MET A 55 3.23 29.14 -16.89
C MET A 55 4.50 29.40 -16.07
N GLU A 56 4.45 30.37 -15.16
CA GLU A 56 5.58 30.70 -14.29
C GLU A 56 5.84 29.59 -13.25
N VAL A 57 4.77 28.97 -12.71
CA VAL A 57 4.89 27.81 -11.82
C VAL A 57 5.50 26.62 -12.56
N GLU A 58 5.09 26.37 -13.80
CA GLU A 58 5.62 25.28 -14.61
C GLU A 58 7.15 25.41 -14.79
N GLU A 59 7.61 26.57 -15.26
CA GLU A 59 9.02 26.78 -15.59
C GLU A 59 9.91 26.93 -14.33
N SER A 60 9.42 27.58 -13.28
CA SER A 60 10.21 27.87 -12.08
C SER A 60 10.20 26.75 -11.03
N LEU A 61 9.11 25.96 -10.96
CA LEU A 61 8.94 24.89 -9.97
C LEU A 61 8.93 23.53 -10.63
N CYS A 62 7.96 23.23 -11.51
CA CYS A 62 7.78 21.87 -12.05
C CYS A 62 9.04 21.37 -12.77
N VAL A 63 9.52 22.11 -13.78
CA VAL A 63 10.72 21.75 -14.54
C VAL A 63 11.95 21.62 -13.62
N ARG A 64 12.12 22.55 -12.67
CA ARG A 64 13.27 22.52 -11.74
C ARG A 64 13.22 21.36 -10.77
N MET A 65 12.03 20.95 -10.34
CA MET A 65 11.85 19.78 -9.48
C MET A 65 12.07 18.49 -10.24
N GLU A 66 11.57 18.39 -11.48
CA GLU A 66 11.81 17.26 -12.37
C GLU A 66 13.30 17.07 -12.65
N ASP A 67 14.01 18.13 -13.06
CA ASP A 67 15.47 18.11 -13.26
C ASP A 67 16.23 17.67 -12.00
N ALA A 68 15.76 18.07 -10.82
CA ALA A 68 16.41 17.72 -9.55
C ALA A 68 16.22 16.25 -9.17
N VAL A 69 15.12 15.62 -9.60
CA VAL A 69 14.83 14.20 -9.30
C VAL A 69 15.24 13.26 -10.44
N ASP A 70 15.49 13.75 -11.64
CA ASP A 70 15.88 12.95 -12.82
C ASP A 70 17.15 12.12 -12.58
N GLY A 71 18.05 12.59 -11.70
CA GLY A 71 19.26 11.86 -11.30
C GLY A 71 19.04 10.72 -10.29
N LEU A 72 17.83 10.53 -9.79
CA LEU A 72 17.53 9.51 -8.77
C LEU A 72 17.20 8.17 -9.41
N SER A 73 17.92 7.12 -9.00
CA SER A 73 17.60 5.75 -9.41
C SER A 73 16.30 5.26 -8.75
N ASN A 74 15.48 4.51 -9.49
CA ASN A 74 14.21 3.89 -9.06
C ASN A 74 12.99 4.84 -9.02
N ILE A 75 12.94 5.85 -9.88
CA ILE A 75 11.71 6.62 -10.16
C ILE A 75 11.12 6.09 -11.48
N GLU A 76 9.89 5.61 -11.46
CA GLU A 76 9.19 5.13 -12.67
C GLU A 76 8.46 6.26 -13.41
N GLU A 77 7.86 7.19 -12.67
CA GLU A 77 7.07 8.28 -13.22
C GLU A 77 7.15 9.51 -12.30
N THR A 78 7.30 10.68 -12.92
CA THR A 78 7.23 11.98 -12.25
C THR A 78 6.07 12.75 -12.89
N LYS A 79 5.23 13.39 -12.08
CA LYS A 79 4.11 14.23 -12.53
C LYS A 79 4.10 15.52 -11.73
N CYS A 80 4.00 16.64 -12.42
CA CYS A 80 3.75 17.95 -11.82
C CYS A 80 2.44 18.55 -12.38
N GLU A 81 1.68 19.21 -11.53
CA GLU A 81 0.47 19.93 -11.92
C GLU A 81 0.58 21.39 -11.47
N ALA A 82 0.75 22.31 -12.43
CA ALA A 82 0.70 23.74 -12.19
C ALA A 82 -0.75 24.23 -12.26
N ILE A 83 -1.34 24.51 -11.09
CA ILE A 83 -2.70 25.04 -10.97
C ILE A 83 -2.63 26.54 -10.66
N GLU A 84 -3.48 27.33 -11.30
CA GLU A 84 -3.62 28.75 -10.96
C GLU A 84 -4.08 28.89 -9.50
N ALA A 85 -3.32 29.63 -8.70
CA ALA A 85 -3.73 29.97 -7.34
C ALA A 85 -4.95 30.90 -7.43
N ALA A 86 -6.10 30.47 -6.89
CA ALA A 86 -7.31 31.27 -6.89
C ALA A 86 -7.04 32.68 -6.30
N PRO A 87 -7.63 33.75 -6.87
CA PRO A 87 -7.49 35.08 -6.30
C PRO A 87 -8.11 35.08 -4.90
N ALA A 88 -7.29 35.44 -3.91
CA ALA A 88 -7.71 35.65 -2.54
C ALA A 88 -8.72 36.81 -2.42
#